data_AF-A0A522X7A5-F1
#
_entry.id   AF-A0A522X7A5-F1
#
_cell.length_a   1.000
_cell.length_b   1.000
_cell.length_c   1.000
_cell.angle_alpha   90.00
_cell.angle_beta   90.00
_cell.angle_gamma   90.00
#
_symmetry.space_group_name_H-M   'P 1'
#
loop_
_entity.id
_entity.type
_entity.pdbx_description
1 polymer ?
#
loop_
_entity_poly.entity_id
_entity_poly.type
_entity_poly.pdbx_seq_one_letter_code
_entity_poly.pdbx_strand_id
1 'polypeptide(L)'
;MELVYTLAYAMKAKSNKPSKKVPTTYPLKIQAIRSRGQQPRLYVSFPLALAAAIGLNPGDEVQWELLDRGELHLVRLSSAPPLAKRRAREN
;
A
#
# COMPACT_ATOMS: atom_id res chain seq x y z
N MET A 1 -13.96 26.28 33.85
CA MET A 1 -12.68 25.79 33.31
C MET A 1 -12.89 24.45 32.57
N GLU A 2 -13.92 24.35 31.72
CA GLU A 2 -14.32 23.09 31.05
C GLU A 2 -14.74 23.32 29.58
N LEU A 3 -14.75 24.56 29.10
CA LEU A 3 -15.22 24.89 27.74
C LEU A 3 -14.08 25.00 26.71
N VAL A 4 -12.81 25.03 27.15
CA VAL A 4 -11.65 25.05 26.25
C VAL A 4 -11.17 23.65 25.86
N TYR A 5 -11.43 22.64 26.69
CA TYR A 5 -11.01 21.25 26.45
C TYR A 5 -11.84 20.57 25.34
N THR A 6 -13.13 20.89 25.23
CA THR A 6 -14.01 20.33 24.19
C THR A 6 -13.69 20.90 22.80
N LEU A 7 -13.31 22.18 22.73
CA LEU A 7 -12.93 22.82 21.46
C LEU A 7 -11.60 22.26 20.92
N ALA A 8 -10.66 21.96 21.81
CA ALA A 8 -9.38 21.33 21.46
C ALA A 8 -9.57 19.88 20.96
N TYR A 9 -10.53 19.13 21.50
CA TYR A 9 -10.83 17.77 21.05
C TYR A 9 -11.52 17.76 19.67
N ALA A 10 -12.42 18.73 19.41
CA ALA A 10 -13.09 18.87 18.12
C ALA A 10 -12.15 19.32 16.97
N MET A 11 -11.08 20.05 17.28
CA MET A 11 -10.10 20.51 16.28
C MET A 11 -9.06 19.45 15.87
N LYS A 12 -8.98 18.32 16.58
CA LYS A 12 -8.16 17.14 16.23
C LYS A 12 -8.91 16.14 15.35
N ALA A 13 -10.07 16.49 14.82
CA ALA A 13 -10.73 15.77 13.73
C ALA A 13 -10.36 16.37 12.35
N LYS A 14 -9.20 17.02 12.25
CA LYS A 14 -8.74 17.65 11.00
C LYS A 14 -8.30 16.60 9.97
N SER A 15 -9.13 16.53 8.93
CA SER A 15 -8.84 16.08 7.57
C SER A 15 -8.77 14.58 7.32
N ASN A 16 -9.86 13.87 7.60
CA ASN A 16 -10.18 12.68 6.80
C ASN A 16 -10.69 13.14 5.41
N LYS A 17 -9.77 13.63 4.57
CA LYS A 17 -10.06 13.82 3.15
C LYS A 17 -10.31 12.40 2.62
N PRO A 18 -11.49 12.06 2.08
CA PRO A 18 -11.67 10.76 1.47
C PRO A 18 -10.61 10.66 0.39
N SER A 19 -9.61 9.78 0.61
CA SER A 19 -8.61 9.47 -0.39
C SER A 19 -9.40 9.08 -1.61
N LYS A 20 -9.38 9.96 -2.63
CA LYS A 20 -10.10 9.76 -3.87
C LYS A 20 -9.54 8.45 -4.41
N LYS A 21 -10.28 7.35 -4.24
CA LYS A 21 -9.88 6.04 -4.74
C LYS A 21 -9.77 6.22 -6.24
N VAL A 22 -8.55 6.33 -6.73
CA VAL A 22 -8.29 6.28 -8.17
C VAL A 22 -8.28 4.78 -8.47
N PRO A 23 -9.30 4.22 -9.14
CA PRO A 23 -9.23 2.84 -9.58
C PRO A 23 -8.22 2.80 -10.72
N THR A 24 -6.94 2.63 -10.38
CA THR A 24 -5.90 2.45 -11.37
C THR A 24 -5.74 0.97 -11.61
N THR A 25 -6.25 0.50 -12.76
CA THR A 25 -6.16 -0.91 -13.16
C THR A 25 -4.90 -1.14 -14.00
N TYR A 26 -4.09 -2.12 -13.60
CA TYR A 26 -2.92 -2.56 -14.36
C TYR A 26 -3.15 -4.02 -14.81
N PRO A 27 -3.44 -4.28 -16.10
CA PRO A 27 -3.54 -5.65 -16.58
C PRO A 27 -2.16 -6.30 -16.54
N LEU A 28 -2.06 -7.44 -15.87
CA LEU A 28 -0.82 -8.19 -15.71
C LEU A 28 -1.00 -9.62 -16.20
N LYS A 29 0.07 -10.18 -16.75
CA LYS A 29 0.13 -11.59 -17.13
C LYS A 29 0.91 -12.34 -16.07
N ILE A 30 0.37 -13.49 -15.66
CA ILE A 30 1.09 -14.42 -14.79
C ILE A 30 2.25 -15.00 -15.60
N GLN A 31 3.45 -14.92 -15.04
CA GLN A 31 4.64 -15.55 -15.55
C GLN A 31 4.80 -16.93 -14.90
N ALA A 32 5.18 -17.92 -15.69
CA ALA A 32 5.46 -19.26 -15.18
C ALA A 32 6.95 -19.55 -15.35
N ILE A 33 7.64 -19.79 -14.26
CA ILE A 33 9.02 -20.28 -14.26
C ILE A 33 8.98 -21.79 -14.01
N ARG A 34 9.55 -22.55 -14.94
CA ARG A 34 9.59 -24.01 -14.91
C ARG A 34 11.02 -24.47 -14.67
N SER A 35 11.22 -25.29 -13.65
CA SER A 35 12.44 -26.06 -13.49
C SER A 35 12.18 -27.51 -13.91
N ARG A 36 13.22 -28.21 -14.40
CA ARG A 36 13.07 -29.59 -14.87
C ARG A 36 12.52 -30.49 -13.75
N GLY A 37 11.43 -31.19 -14.03
CA GLY A 37 10.80 -32.14 -13.11
C GLY A 37 10.04 -31.52 -11.94
N GLN A 38 9.91 -30.19 -11.89
CA GLN A 38 9.24 -29.48 -10.80
C GLN A 38 7.97 -28.78 -11.29
N GLN A 39 7.00 -28.60 -10.38
CA GLN A 39 5.81 -27.84 -10.68
C GLN A 39 6.17 -26.38 -11.04
N PRO A 40 5.49 -25.77 -12.03
CA PRO A 40 5.72 -24.39 -12.41
C PRO A 40 5.47 -23.44 -11.24
N ARG A 41 6.42 -22.54 -10.97
CA ARG A 41 6.24 -21.44 -10.04
C ARG A 41 5.62 -20.27 -10.80
N LEU A 42 4.49 -19.78 -10.31
CA LEU A 42 3.77 -18.67 -10.89
C LEU A 42 4.17 -17.38 -10.20
N TYR A 43 4.52 -16.37 -10.98
CA TYR A 43 4.91 -15.04 -10.51
C TYR A 43 4.05 -13.99 -11.20
N VAL A 44 3.65 -12.98 -10.45
CA VAL A 44 3.05 -11.75 -10.99
C VAL A 44 3.97 -10.59 -10.66
N SER A 45 4.27 -9.76 -11.65
CA SER A 45 5.09 -8.57 -11.44
C SER A 45 4.27 -7.48 -10.76
N PHE A 46 4.85 -6.78 -9.79
CA PHE A 46 4.18 -5.65 -9.15
C PHE A 46 4.53 -4.35 -9.91
N PRO A 47 3.54 -3.63 -10.47
CA PRO A 47 3.81 -2.40 -11.21
C PRO A 47 4.48 -1.34 -10.32
N LEU A 48 5.56 -0.72 -10.80
CA LEU A 48 6.28 0.31 -10.07
C LEU A 48 5.37 1.48 -9.65
N ALA A 49 4.45 1.88 -10.53
CA ALA A 49 3.49 2.94 -10.25
C ALA A 49 2.55 2.60 -9.07
N LEU A 50 2.12 1.34 -8.98
CA LEU A 50 1.30 0.89 -7.86
C LEU A 50 2.16 0.81 -6.59
N ALA A 51 3.41 0.36 -6.69
CA ALA A 51 4.32 0.27 -5.54
C ALA A 51 4.54 1.65 -4.92
N ALA A 52 4.81 2.65 -5.76
CA ALA A 52 4.96 4.04 -5.33
C ALA A 52 3.66 4.59 -4.71
N ALA A 53 2.49 4.26 -5.27
CA ALA A 53 1.20 4.75 -4.78
C ALA A 53 0.85 4.22 -3.38
N ILE A 54 1.17 2.97 -3.08
CA ILE A 54 0.92 2.38 -1.75
C ILE A 54 2.15 2.46 -0.82
N GLY A 55 3.29 2.93 -1.34
CA GLY A 55 4.55 3.06 -0.60
C GLY A 55 5.21 1.72 -0.29
N LEU A 56 5.20 0.77 -1.22
CA LEU A 56 6.01 -0.45 -1.13
C LEU A 56 7.46 -0.17 -1.51
N ASN A 57 8.39 -0.69 -0.71
CA ASN A 57 9.83 -0.63 -0.94
C ASN A 57 10.41 -2.03 -1.19
N PRO A 58 11.56 -2.13 -1.89
CA PRO A 58 12.29 -3.38 -1.97
C PRO A 58 12.67 -3.88 -0.57
N GLY A 59 12.31 -5.13 -0.26
CA GLY A 59 12.55 -5.74 1.05
C GLY A 59 11.36 -5.68 2.01
N ASP A 60 10.25 -5.03 1.64
CA ASP A 60 9.03 -5.05 2.45
C ASP A 60 8.42 -6.46 2.49
N GLU A 61 8.00 -6.88 3.69
CA GLU A 61 7.29 -8.13 3.89
C GLU A 61 5.81 -7.96 3.60
N VAL A 62 5.34 -8.65 2.56
CA VAL A 62 3.96 -8.61 2.08
C VAL A 62 3.39 -10.02 2.02
N GLN A 63 2.10 -10.11 2.25
CA GLN A 63 1.31 -11.33 2.15
C GLN A 63 0.20 -11.13 1.13
N TRP A 64 -0.11 -12.20 0.39
CA TRP A 64 -1.33 -12.27 -0.40
C TRP A 64 -2.45 -12.88 0.44
N GLU A 65 -3.58 -12.19 0.48
CA GLU A 65 -4.81 -12.68 1.08
C GLU A 65 -5.81 -12.98 -0.05
N LEU A 66 -6.35 -14.19 -0.04
CA LEU A 66 -7.39 -14.61 -0.98
C LEU A 66 -8.74 -14.18 -0.43
N LEU A 67 -9.41 -13.23 -1.09
CA LEU A 67 -10.77 -12.83 -0.69
C LEU A 67 -11.83 -13.66 -1.40
N ASP A 68 -11.64 -13.86 -2.70
CA ASP A 68 -12.48 -14.74 -3.52
C ASP A 68 -11.63 -15.39 -4.61
N ARG A 69 -12.17 -16.36 -5.34
CA ARG A 69 -11.49 -17.05 -6.45
C ARG A 69 -10.97 -16.13 -7.55
N GLY A 70 -11.49 -14.91 -7.66
CA GLY A 70 -11.06 -13.90 -8.63
C GLY A 70 -10.21 -12.76 -8.06
N GLU A 71 -10.08 -12.65 -6.73
CA GLU A 71 -9.52 -11.47 -6.07
C GLU A 71 -8.45 -11.83 -5.03
N LEU A 72 -7.26 -11.25 -5.22
CA LEU A 72 -6.14 -11.32 -4.29
C LEU A 72 -5.85 -9.91 -3.79
N HIS A 73 -5.83 -9.72 -2.47
CA HIS A 73 -5.32 -8.49 -1.87
C HIS A 73 -3.91 -8.67 -1.36
N LEU A 74 -3.12 -7.61 -1.49
CA LEU A 74 -1.81 -7.53 -0.88
C LEU A 74 -1.95 -6.84 0.48
N VAL A 75 -1.57 -7.55 1.53
CA VAL A 75 -1.51 -7.06 2.91
C VAL A 75 -0.04 -6.90 3.30
N ARG A 76 0.31 -5.75 3.89
CA ARG A 76 1.66 -5.52 4.42
C ARG A 76 1.75 -6.06 5.84
N LEU A 77 2.73 -6.91 6.11
CA LEU A 77 2.96 -7.46 7.45
C LEU A 77 3.82 -6.54 8.30
N SER A 78 4.82 -5.91 7.69
CA SER A 78 5.68 -4.92 8.34
C SER A 78 5.80 -3.71 7.42
N SER A 79 5.10 -2.63 7.76
CA SER A 79 5.27 -1.36 7.05
C SER A 79 6.45 -0.63 7.66
N ALA A 80 7.54 -0.47 6.90
CA ALA A 80 8.51 0.56 7.23
C ALA A 80 7.75 1.91 7.29
N PRO A 81 8.02 2.76 8.30
CA PRO A 81 7.39 4.07 8.37
C PRO A 81 7.69 4.83 7.07
N PRO A 82 6.69 5.49 6.46
CA PRO A 82 6.87 6.15 5.18
C PRO A 82 8.05 7.12 5.28
N LEU A 83 9.08 6.89 4.45
CA LEU A 83 10.22 7.78 4.27
C LEU A 83 9.78 9.05 3.51
N ALA A 84 8.82 9.79 4.05
CA ALA A 84 8.55 11.14 3.65
C ALA A 84 9.71 12.00 4.18
N LYS A 85 10.81 12.08 3.42
CA LYS A 85 11.80 13.15 3.61
C LYS A 85 11.09 14.46 3.36
N ARG A 86 10.59 15.08 4.42
CA ARG A 86 10.14 16.47 4.45
C ARG A 86 11.37 17.32 4.12
N ARG A 87 11.60 17.61 2.84
CA ARG A 87 12.45 18.73 2.47
C ARG A 87 11.71 19.99 2.93
N ALA A 88 12.01 20.42 4.15
CA ALA A 88 11.77 21.78 4.54
C ALA A 88 12.54 22.64 3.53
N ARG A 89 11.82 23.47 2.77
CA ARG A 89 12.44 24.60 2.08
C ARG A 89 12.97 25.49 3.21
N GLU A 90 14.27 25.42 3.43
CA GLU A 90 14.99 26.42 4.21
C GLU A 90 15.15 27.64 3.30
N ASN A 91 14.68 28.78 3.80
CA ASN A 91 14.60 30.05 3.12
C ASN A 91 15.85 30.87 3.39
#